data_AF-A0AAN8VEU2-F1
#
_entry.id   AF-A0AAN8VEU2-F1
#
_cell.length_a   1.000
_cell.length_b   1.000
_cell.length_c   1.000
_cell.angle_alpha   90.00
_cell.angle_beta   90.00
_cell.angle_gamma   90.00
#
_symmetry.space_group_name_H-M   'P 1'
#
loop_
_entity.id
_entity.type
_entity.pdbx_description
1 polymer ?
#
loop_
_entity_poly.entity_id
_entity_poly.type
_entity_poly.pdbx_seq_one_letter_code
_entity_poly.pdbx_strand_id
1 'polypeptide(L)'
;MGGLSDWKTIMNYQRKNGSLFNSPSTTAAALIHLQDANCLNYLQMLLKKYEDGVPTIYPLDVYTRLQMVENLQKMGIDRQWLQGDEEIILDLTACALAFQLLRTSGYDVSSDVLTRFVEKDQYLDSLKGQYKDDTTAVLELFKASQLVIYPNESALEEQNAWSRQFLQQKLSGGSIKDGNLRKQVINALTFPYHASLDRIVNKAYLREYKEDDVKVAKTSYCCPNISNKDFRNLGVIDFNICQSLHQEEIKQLERWKREFRLDRLKFARKEVVTCALSATAMLFTPKLSDARISWIKHAVITYVVDDFFYVGSSQQEQENLIHLLDKWDIDEDTEYCSEAVEIIFLVLRDTIYETADMALKRQGRCWMDVLKTMGKEAEWGRDKVVPTMDEYMENGFDSFALGPIVLPTLYLVGPKLSEEIVASPEYHGLYKLMSTCGRLLNDIQTYEREAKEGKLNAVPLHITHHGGIITEEDSIKELREIIGENRKKLLRMILETRDSGVPRACKDLFWDMSQVLHLFYSNGDGFSSPTELVTAIYMPIDCNEMKIE
;
A
#
# COMPACT_ATOMS: atom_id res chain seq x y z
N MET A 1 -21.00 -39.26 15.07
CA MET A 1 -19.78 -40.05 15.37
C MET A 1 -19.81 -40.83 16.70
N GLY A 2 -20.81 -40.64 17.57
CA GLY A 2 -20.80 -41.14 18.97
C GLY A 2 -20.77 -42.67 19.22
N GLY A 3 -20.67 -43.51 18.18
CA GLY A 3 -20.52 -44.96 18.33
C GLY A 3 -19.43 -45.59 17.45
N LEU A 4 -18.68 -44.79 16.68
CA LEU A 4 -17.78 -45.26 15.60
C LEU A 4 -16.35 -44.71 15.67
N SER A 5 -15.99 -43.99 16.75
CA SER A 5 -14.71 -43.28 16.83
C SER A 5 -13.77 -43.97 17.82
N ASP A 6 -12.53 -44.24 17.39
CA ASP A 6 -11.45 -44.61 18.31
C ASP A 6 -11.03 -43.37 19.10
N TRP A 7 -11.64 -43.20 20.27
CA TRP A 7 -11.38 -42.08 21.17
C TRP A 7 -9.90 -41.98 21.56
N LYS A 8 -9.14 -43.09 21.58
CA LYS A 8 -7.70 -43.05 21.86
C LYS A 8 -6.92 -42.33 20.77
N THR A 9 -7.29 -42.54 19.50
CA THR A 9 -6.68 -41.83 18.37
C THR A 9 -7.04 -40.34 18.38
N ILE A 10 -8.26 -39.97 18.81
CA ILE A 10 -8.68 -38.57 18.93
C ILE A 10 -7.86 -37.80 19.99
N MET A 11 -7.40 -38.46 21.05
CA MET A 11 -6.57 -37.83 22.07
C MET A 11 -5.23 -37.33 21.55
N ASN A 12 -4.76 -37.78 20.38
CA ASN A 12 -3.58 -37.20 19.72
C ASN A 12 -3.77 -35.72 19.36
N TYR A 13 -5.03 -35.23 19.34
CA TYR A 13 -5.38 -33.83 19.08
C TYR A 13 -5.68 -33.05 20.37
N GLN A 14 -5.43 -33.63 21.56
CA GLN A 14 -5.62 -32.92 22.82
C GLN A 14 -4.60 -31.78 22.94
N ARG A 15 -5.10 -30.58 23.20
CA ARG A 15 -4.30 -29.37 23.36
C ARG A 15 -3.72 -29.26 24.77
N LYS A 16 -2.72 -28.40 24.96
CA LYS A 16 -2.11 -28.13 26.27
C LYS A 16 -3.11 -27.64 27.33
N ASN A 17 -4.16 -26.95 26.92
CA ASN A 17 -5.25 -26.51 27.80
C ASN A 17 -6.19 -27.65 28.22
N GLY A 18 -5.96 -28.88 27.76
CA GLY A 18 -6.76 -30.07 28.04
C GLY A 18 -7.96 -30.29 27.12
N SER A 19 -8.26 -29.33 26.25
CA SER A 19 -9.38 -29.43 25.31
C SER A 19 -9.08 -30.27 24.07
N LEU A 20 -10.14 -30.76 23.43
CA LEU A 20 -10.10 -31.23 22.05
C LEU A 20 -10.66 -30.14 21.13
N PHE A 21 -9.80 -29.63 20.24
CA PHE A 21 -10.13 -28.59 19.27
C PHE A 21 -10.73 -27.31 19.90
N ASN A 22 -10.39 -26.99 21.16
CA ASN A 22 -11.01 -25.91 21.93
C ASN A 22 -12.54 -26.02 22.08
N SER A 23 -13.17 -27.16 21.74
CA SER A 23 -14.61 -27.31 21.82
C SER A 23 -15.01 -27.93 23.18
N PRO A 24 -15.78 -27.22 24.02
CA PRO A 24 -16.27 -27.80 25.28
C PRO A 24 -17.11 -29.05 25.06
N SER A 25 -17.91 -29.05 24.00
CA SER A 25 -18.77 -30.19 23.67
C SER A 25 -18.00 -31.45 23.24
N THR A 26 -16.95 -31.31 22.41
CA THR A 26 -16.11 -32.43 22.01
C THR A 26 -15.29 -32.94 23.19
N THR A 27 -14.79 -32.02 24.01
CA THR A 27 -14.03 -32.34 25.23
C THR A 27 -14.91 -33.06 26.26
N ALA A 28 -16.18 -32.66 26.41
CA ALA A 28 -17.15 -33.34 27.27
C ALA A 28 -17.45 -34.76 26.78
N ALA A 29 -17.60 -34.95 25.47
CA ALA A 29 -17.78 -36.29 24.92
C ALA A 29 -16.56 -37.19 25.20
N ALA A 30 -15.34 -36.68 25.00
CA ALA A 30 -14.13 -37.43 25.32
C ALA A 30 -14.00 -37.74 26.82
N LEU A 31 -14.37 -36.79 27.70
CA LEU A 31 -14.40 -37.02 29.15
C LEU A 31 -15.35 -38.16 29.52
N ILE A 32 -16.56 -38.19 28.94
CA ILE A 32 -17.55 -39.25 29.19
C ILE A 32 -17.00 -40.63 28.79
N HIS A 33 -16.26 -40.71 27.69
CA HIS A 33 -15.77 -41.98 27.15
C HIS A 33 -14.43 -42.44 27.75
N LEU A 34 -13.53 -41.52 28.08
CA LEU A 34 -12.15 -41.82 28.47
C LEU A 34 -11.81 -41.45 29.91
N GLN A 35 -12.63 -40.64 30.57
CA GLN A 35 -12.38 -40.12 31.93
C GLN A 35 -11.04 -39.37 32.07
N ASP A 36 -10.61 -38.70 31.01
CA ASP A 36 -9.34 -37.97 30.97
C ASP A 36 -9.34 -36.75 31.91
N ALA A 37 -8.31 -36.65 32.75
CA ALA A 37 -8.19 -35.61 33.77
C ALA A 37 -7.98 -34.20 33.18
N ASN A 38 -7.29 -34.10 32.04
CA ASN A 38 -7.05 -32.81 31.39
C ASN A 38 -8.34 -32.27 30.75
N CYS A 39 -9.14 -33.14 30.14
CA CYS A 39 -10.49 -32.82 29.67
C CYS A 39 -11.38 -32.30 30.81
N LEU A 40 -11.32 -32.94 31.99
CA LEU A 40 -12.07 -32.50 33.17
C LEU A 40 -11.62 -31.12 33.65
N ASN A 41 -10.31 -30.90 33.78
CA ASN A 41 -9.74 -29.62 34.21
C ASN A 41 -10.17 -28.47 33.29
N TYR A 42 -10.15 -28.70 31.97
CA TYR A 42 -10.60 -27.72 30.98
C TYR A 42 -12.08 -27.34 31.18
N LEU A 43 -12.96 -28.33 31.35
CA LEU A 43 -14.40 -28.06 31.52
C LEU A 43 -14.72 -27.40 32.87
N GLN A 44 -14.04 -27.80 33.95
CA GLN A 44 -14.19 -27.15 35.26
C GLN A 44 -13.73 -25.69 35.23
N MET A 45 -12.63 -25.40 34.53
CA MET A 45 -12.18 -24.02 34.31
C MET A 45 -13.25 -23.19 33.59
N LEU A 46 -13.92 -23.75 32.57
CA LEU A 46 -14.99 -23.06 31.86
C LEU A 46 -16.21 -22.78 32.73
N LEU A 47 -16.67 -23.77 33.49
CA LEU A 47 -17.80 -23.60 34.41
C LEU A 47 -17.49 -22.57 35.50
N LYS A 48 -16.23 -22.50 35.98
CA LYS A 48 -15.80 -21.44 36.90
C LYS A 48 -15.84 -20.05 36.28
N LYS A 49 -15.66 -19.94 34.96
CA LYS A 49 -15.62 -18.66 34.24
C LYS A 49 -16.99 -18.18 33.76
N TYR A 50 -17.85 -19.09 33.34
CA TYR A 50 -19.12 -18.79 32.67
C TYR A 50 -20.36 -19.24 33.47
N GLU A 51 -20.14 -19.78 34.67
CA GLU A 51 -21.16 -20.21 35.64
C GLU A 51 -22.13 -21.25 35.06
N ASP A 52 -23.25 -20.80 34.47
CA ASP A 52 -24.37 -21.64 34.02
C ASP A 52 -24.27 -22.08 32.55
N GLY A 53 -23.20 -21.70 31.85
CA GLY A 53 -23.02 -22.02 30.43
C GLY A 53 -21.57 -22.21 30.02
N VAL A 54 -21.36 -22.66 28.78
CA VAL A 54 -20.03 -22.70 28.15
C VAL A 54 -20.13 -22.18 26.71
N PRO A 55 -19.09 -21.49 26.20
CA PRO A 55 -19.08 -21.06 24.80
C PRO A 55 -18.96 -22.25 23.85
N THR A 56 -19.16 -22.01 22.56
CA THR A 56 -18.97 -23.05 21.53
C THR A 56 -17.50 -23.45 21.36
N ILE A 57 -16.58 -22.50 21.58
CA ILE A 57 -15.11 -22.63 21.48
C ILE A 57 -14.45 -21.81 22.60
N TYR A 58 -13.39 -22.31 23.24
CA TYR A 58 -12.56 -21.56 24.20
C TYR A 58 -11.11 -22.09 24.30
N PRO A 59 -10.09 -21.24 24.52
CA PRO A 59 -10.15 -19.78 24.49
C PRO A 59 -10.57 -19.30 23.10
N LEU A 60 -11.23 -18.13 23.06
CA LEU A 60 -11.59 -17.49 21.80
C LEU A 60 -10.41 -16.67 21.24
N ASP A 61 -9.24 -16.75 21.87
CA ASP A 61 -8.47 -15.57 22.20
C ASP A 61 -7.50 -15.12 21.11
N VAL A 62 -6.91 -16.01 20.33
CA VAL A 62 -5.90 -15.55 19.36
C VAL A 62 -6.50 -15.03 18.06
N TYR A 63 -7.33 -15.80 17.36
CA TYR A 63 -7.95 -15.34 16.11
C TYR A 63 -8.83 -14.10 16.33
N THR A 64 -9.61 -14.07 17.42
CA THR A 64 -10.41 -12.91 17.81
C THR A 64 -9.55 -11.68 18.07
N ARG A 65 -8.43 -11.80 18.80
CA ARG A 65 -7.52 -10.67 19.05
C ARG A 65 -6.84 -10.21 17.77
N LEU A 66 -6.42 -11.13 16.90
CA LEU A 66 -5.85 -10.80 15.59
C LEU A 66 -6.87 -10.07 14.72
N GLN A 67 -8.13 -10.53 14.69
CA GLN A 67 -9.21 -9.85 13.99
C GLN A 67 -9.57 -8.51 14.62
N MET A 68 -9.48 -8.35 15.94
CA MET A 68 -9.63 -7.03 16.56
C MET A 68 -8.54 -6.09 16.09
N VAL A 69 -7.28 -6.52 16.08
CA VAL A 69 -6.16 -5.71 15.57
C VAL A 69 -6.35 -5.40 14.08
N GLU A 70 -6.70 -6.38 13.27
CA GLU A 70 -6.96 -6.21 11.84
C GLU A 70 -8.14 -5.26 11.59
N ASN A 71 -9.25 -5.41 12.32
CA ASN A 71 -10.40 -4.53 12.23
C ASN A 71 -10.02 -3.11 12.64
N LEU A 72 -9.24 -2.95 13.71
CA LEU A 72 -8.73 -1.67 14.16
C LEU A 72 -7.78 -1.04 13.12
N GLN A 73 -6.91 -1.82 12.47
CA GLN A 73 -6.06 -1.36 11.37
C GLN A 73 -6.88 -0.96 10.13
N LYS A 74 -7.84 -1.79 9.72
CA LYS A 74 -8.83 -1.47 8.67
C LYS A 74 -9.72 -0.27 9.02
N MET A 75 -9.76 0.13 10.29
CA MET A 75 -10.40 1.36 10.75
C MET A 75 -9.42 2.52 10.93
N GLY A 76 -8.11 2.30 10.83
CA GLY A 76 -7.05 3.31 11.00
C GLY A 76 -6.66 3.61 12.46
N ILE A 77 -6.83 2.68 13.40
CA ILE A 77 -6.68 2.89 14.86
C ILE A 77 -5.78 1.81 15.50
N ASP A 78 -4.48 1.75 15.23
CA ASP A 78 -3.61 0.66 15.71
C ASP A 78 -2.47 1.08 16.65
N ARG A 79 -2.21 0.26 17.69
CA ARG A 79 -0.99 0.26 18.53
C ARG A 79 -0.69 -1.12 19.13
N GLN A 80 0.46 -1.67 18.75
CA GLN A 80 1.29 -2.75 19.33
C GLN A 80 0.60 -4.09 19.70
N TRP A 81 1.33 -5.20 19.48
CA TRP A 81 1.47 -6.40 20.35
C TRP A 81 2.11 -7.56 19.57
N LEU A 82 2.85 -8.46 20.23
CA LEU A 82 2.90 -9.90 19.92
C LEU A 82 3.70 -10.73 20.94
N GLN A 83 3.17 -11.90 21.30
CA GLN A 83 3.96 -13.09 21.65
C GLN A 83 3.24 -14.34 21.13
N GLY A 84 4.00 -15.28 20.55
CA GLY A 84 3.49 -16.42 19.80
C GLY A 84 2.84 -17.50 20.67
N ASP A 85 1.59 -17.83 20.34
CA ASP A 85 0.82 -18.92 20.92
C ASP A 85 0.76 -20.10 19.92
N GLU A 86 0.78 -21.33 20.42
CA GLU A 86 0.64 -22.56 19.62
C GLU A 86 -0.68 -22.60 18.83
N GLU A 87 -1.70 -21.89 19.29
CA GLU A 87 -2.99 -21.83 18.60
C GLU A 87 -2.94 -21.12 17.24
N ILE A 88 -2.04 -20.15 17.05
CA ILE A 88 -1.86 -19.43 15.78
C ILE A 88 -1.43 -20.39 14.67
N ILE A 89 -0.63 -21.38 15.05
CA ILE A 89 0.14 -22.21 14.12
C ILE A 89 -0.72 -23.34 13.51
N LEU A 90 -1.89 -23.63 14.10
CA LEU A 90 -2.76 -24.75 13.73
C LEU A 90 -3.97 -24.35 12.86
N ASP A 91 -4.28 -23.07 12.73
CA ASP A 91 -5.39 -22.58 11.89
C ASP A 91 -4.86 -21.69 10.76
N LEU A 92 -5.22 -22.01 9.50
CA LEU A 92 -4.69 -21.29 8.34
C LEU A 92 -5.08 -19.80 8.37
N THR A 93 -6.32 -19.48 8.70
CA THR A 93 -6.82 -18.11 8.73
C THR A 93 -6.08 -17.29 9.77
N ALA A 94 -5.95 -17.80 11.01
CA ALA A 94 -5.17 -17.15 12.06
C ALA A 94 -3.68 -17.06 11.73
N CYS A 95 -3.09 -18.09 11.13
CA CYS A 95 -1.68 -18.12 10.75
C CYS A 95 -1.37 -17.11 9.64
N ALA A 96 -2.21 -17.03 8.61
CA ALA A 96 -2.06 -16.09 7.49
C ALA A 96 -2.19 -14.64 7.99
N LEU A 97 -3.19 -14.35 8.82
CA LEU A 97 -3.38 -13.03 9.41
C LEU A 97 -2.22 -12.66 10.35
N ALA A 98 -1.79 -13.57 11.23
CA ALA A 98 -0.65 -13.32 12.11
C ALA A 98 0.63 -13.06 11.32
N PHE A 99 0.90 -13.85 10.27
CA PHE A 99 2.03 -13.64 9.38
C PHE A 99 1.97 -12.25 8.74
N GLN A 100 0.82 -11.84 8.22
CA GLN A 100 0.63 -10.52 7.62
C GLN A 100 0.95 -9.42 8.63
N LEU A 101 0.31 -9.44 9.79
CA LEU A 101 0.46 -8.43 10.85
C LEU A 101 1.90 -8.35 11.38
N LEU A 102 2.52 -9.50 11.64
CA LEU A 102 3.91 -9.58 12.08
C LEU A 102 4.85 -8.98 11.04
N ARG A 103 4.71 -9.43 9.79
CA ARG A 103 5.62 -9.02 8.70
C ARG A 103 5.49 -7.54 8.40
N THR A 104 4.28 -7.00 8.28
CA THR A 104 4.07 -5.56 8.03
C THR A 104 4.54 -4.69 9.19
N SER A 105 4.47 -5.21 10.42
CA SER A 105 5.02 -4.57 11.62
C SER A 105 6.56 -4.65 11.75
N GLY A 106 7.25 -5.25 10.78
CA GLY A 106 8.71 -5.35 10.74
C GLY A 106 9.30 -6.51 11.56
N TYR A 107 8.49 -7.48 11.97
CA TYR A 107 9.01 -8.71 12.58
C TYR A 107 9.54 -9.65 11.50
N ASP A 108 10.71 -10.22 11.77
CA ASP A 108 11.32 -11.26 10.94
C ASP A 108 10.58 -12.59 11.15
N VAL A 109 9.67 -12.90 10.23
CA VAL A 109 8.84 -14.11 10.23
C VAL A 109 9.05 -14.90 8.95
N SER A 110 9.28 -16.22 9.06
CA SER A 110 9.43 -17.09 7.90
C SER A 110 8.08 -17.39 7.23
N SER A 111 8.04 -17.38 5.90
CA SER A 111 6.89 -17.82 5.10
C SER A 111 6.63 -19.33 5.19
N ASP A 112 7.60 -20.12 5.67
CA ASP A 112 7.47 -21.57 5.86
C ASP A 112 6.30 -21.94 6.78
N VAL A 113 5.87 -21.01 7.64
CA VAL A 113 4.70 -21.24 8.48
C VAL A 113 3.42 -21.45 7.67
N LEU A 114 3.33 -20.90 6.45
CA LEU A 114 2.16 -21.04 5.57
C LEU A 114 2.21 -22.32 4.73
N THR A 115 3.41 -22.84 4.41
CA THR A 115 3.58 -24.04 3.57
C THR A 115 3.05 -25.32 4.20
N ARG A 116 2.87 -25.35 5.54
CA ARG A 116 2.30 -26.50 6.26
C ARG A 116 0.87 -26.85 5.83
N PHE A 117 0.11 -25.88 5.32
CA PHE A 117 -1.30 -26.03 4.96
C PHE A 117 -1.50 -26.52 3.51
N VAL A 118 -0.42 -26.65 2.74
CA VAL A 118 -0.42 -27.13 1.36
C VAL A 118 -0.06 -28.62 1.31
N GLU A 119 -0.75 -29.40 0.47
CA GLU A 119 -0.41 -30.81 0.22
C GLU A 119 0.88 -30.90 -0.63
N LYS A 120 1.89 -31.62 -0.12
CA LYS A 120 3.21 -31.72 -0.78
C LYS A 120 3.22 -32.63 -2.02
N ASP A 121 2.23 -33.53 -2.14
CA ASP A 121 2.20 -34.56 -3.17
C ASP A 121 1.38 -34.18 -4.42
N GLN A 122 0.79 -32.98 -4.42
CA GLN A 122 0.15 -32.39 -5.58
C GLN A 122 0.77 -31.02 -5.83
N TYR A 123 1.79 -30.98 -6.69
CA TYR A 123 2.09 -29.77 -7.44
C TYR A 123 0.78 -29.41 -8.18
N LEU A 124 0.05 -28.42 -7.66
CA LEU A 124 -1.32 -27.99 -8.01
C LEU A 124 -2.44 -28.83 -7.36
N ASP A 125 -3.29 -28.16 -6.55
CA ASP A 125 -4.74 -28.41 -6.44
C ASP A 125 -5.38 -28.87 -5.11
N SER A 126 -4.87 -28.53 -3.92
CA SER A 126 -5.74 -28.19 -2.76
C SER A 126 -5.04 -27.85 -1.45
N LEU A 127 -5.75 -27.10 -0.58
CA LEU A 127 -5.46 -27.03 0.85
C LEU A 127 -5.80 -28.36 1.54
N LYS A 128 -5.03 -28.71 2.58
CA LYS A 128 -5.25 -29.93 3.36
C LYS A 128 -6.64 -30.00 4.00
N GLY A 129 -7.30 -31.15 3.87
CA GLY A 129 -8.45 -31.54 4.68
C GLY A 129 -9.60 -30.53 4.66
N GLN A 130 -9.91 -29.96 5.84
CA GLN A 130 -11.07 -29.08 6.06
C GLN A 130 -11.04 -27.75 5.28
N TYR A 131 -9.88 -27.34 4.76
CA TYR A 131 -9.69 -26.05 4.11
C TYR A 131 -9.87 -26.10 2.58
N LYS A 132 -10.07 -27.28 2.00
CA LYS A 132 -10.13 -27.49 0.54
C LYS A 132 -11.17 -26.61 -0.19
N ASP A 133 -12.24 -26.24 0.51
CA ASP A 133 -13.32 -25.39 -0.02
C ASP A 133 -13.58 -24.12 0.82
N ASP A 134 -12.67 -23.77 1.74
CA ASP A 134 -12.82 -22.60 2.61
C ASP A 134 -12.33 -21.31 1.92
N THR A 135 -13.26 -20.62 1.27
CA THR A 135 -13.01 -19.33 0.60
C THR A 135 -12.43 -18.27 1.55
N THR A 136 -12.79 -18.27 2.84
CA THR A 136 -12.29 -17.27 3.80
C THR A 136 -10.81 -17.54 4.11
N ALA A 137 -10.47 -18.80 4.38
CA ALA A 137 -9.09 -19.19 4.63
C ALA A 137 -8.18 -18.94 3.41
N VAL A 138 -8.69 -19.23 2.19
CA VAL A 138 -7.95 -18.93 0.95
C VAL A 138 -7.80 -17.43 0.71
N LEU A 139 -8.79 -16.62 1.06
CA LEU A 139 -8.70 -15.16 0.96
C LEU A 139 -7.59 -14.61 1.88
N GLU A 140 -7.50 -15.07 3.13
CA GLU A 140 -6.44 -14.64 4.03
C GLU A 140 -5.06 -15.12 3.57
N LEU A 141 -4.95 -16.36 3.05
CA LEU A 141 -3.72 -16.84 2.42
C LEU A 141 -3.33 -15.99 1.19
N PHE A 142 -4.30 -15.60 0.36
CA PHE A 142 -4.05 -14.73 -0.80
C PHE A 142 -3.53 -13.36 -0.39
N LYS A 143 -4.06 -12.75 0.68
CA LYS A 143 -3.55 -11.48 1.22
C LYS A 143 -2.13 -11.63 1.78
N ALA A 144 -1.91 -12.65 2.61
CA ALA A 144 -0.62 -12.93 3.24
C ALA A 144 0.47 -13.21 2.20
N SER A 145 0.16 -14.01 1.18
CA SER A 145 1.12 -14.39 0.12
C SER A 145 1.50 -13.26 -0.83
N GLN A 146 0.91 -12.07 -0.72
CA GLN A 146 1.37 -10.88 -1.45
C GLN A 146 2.62 -10.24 -0.82
N LEU A 147 2.98 -10.63 0.40
CA LEU A 147 4.12 -10.09 1.14
C LEU A 147 5.43 -10.85 0.89
N VAL A 148 5.70 -11.20 -0.37
CA VAL A 148 6.97 -11.82 -0.79
C VAL A 148 8.07 -10.77 -0.75
N ILE A 149 9.10 -10.98 0.08
CA ILE A 149 10.20 -10.01 0.26
C ILE A 149 11.58 -10.64 0.09
N TYR A 150 11.72 -11.96 0.23
CA TYR A 150 13.01 -12.64 0.02
C TYR A 150 13.04 -13.47 -1.27
N PRO A 151 14.17 -13.51 -1.99
CA PRO A 151 14.29 -14.28 -3.24
C PRO A 151 14.06 -15.80 -3.09
N ASN A 152 14.20 -16.35 -1.88
CA ASN A 152 14.01 -17.77 -1.60
C ASN A 152 12.57 -18.14 -1.22
N GLU A 153 11.61 -17.20 -1.29
CA GLU A 153 10.20 -17.42 -0.95
C GLU A 153 9.36 -17.90 -2.16
N SER A 154 9.93 -18.71 -3.05
CA SER A 154 9.22 -19.20 -4.26
C SER A 154 7.91 -19.94 -3.92
N ALA A 155 7.89 -20.67 -2.81
CA ALA A 155 6.68 -21.33 -2.33
C ALA A 155 5.55 -20.34 -1.99
N LEU A 156 5.88 -19.15 -1.51
CA LEU A 156 4.89 -18.10 -1.20
C LEU A 156 4.34 -17.47 -2.49
N GLU A 157 5.18 -17.34 -3.52
CA GLU A 157 4.76 -16.89 -4.86
C GLU A 157 3.82 -17.89 -5.52
N GLU A 158 4.14 -19.17 -5.47
CA GLU A 158 3.27 -20.26 -5.95
C GLU A 158 1.91 -20.25 -5.22
N GLN A 159 1.92 -20.05 -3.90
CA GLN A 159 0.69 -19.91 -3.10
C GLN A 159 -0.12 -18.69 -3.51
N ASN A 160 0.53 -17.57 -3.84
CA ASN A 160 -0.15 -16.37 -4.32
C ASN A 160 -0.85 -16.63 -5.65
N ALA A 161 -0.16 -17.27 -6.60
CA ALA A 161 -0.71 -17.58 -7.91
C ALA A 161 -1.91 -18.55 -7.81
N TRP A 162 -1.75 -19.62 -7.03
CA TRP A 162 -2.81 -20.61 -6.81
C TRP A 162 -4.04 -20.00 -6.12
N SER A 163 -3.85 -19.27 -5.02
CA SER A 163 -4.96 -18.70 -4.25
C SER A 163 -5.72 -17.65 -5.05
N ARG A 164 -5.02 -16.85 -5.88
CA ARG A 164 -5.64 -15.95 -6.86
C ARG A 164 -6.56 -16.71 -7.83
N GLN A 165 -6.04 -17.79 -8.45
CA GLN A 165 -6.80 -18.60 -9.40
C GLN A 165 -8.04 -19.23 -8.74
N PHE A 166 -7.89 -19.77 -7.54
CA PHE A 166 -9.00 -20.35 -6.77
C PHE A 166 -10.11 -19.32 -6.51
N LEU A 167 -9.75 -18.12 -6.05
CA LEU A 167 -10.71 -17.06 -5.75
C LEU A 167 -11.44 -16.58 -7.03
N GLN A 168 -10.72 -16.44 -8.14
CA GLN A 168 -11.31 -16.11 -9.45
C GLN A 168 -12.32 -17.19 -9.89
N GLN A 169 -11.97 -18.47 -9.75
CA GLN A 169 -12.88 -19.57 -10.08
C GLN A 169 -14.14 -19.57 -9.19
N LYS A 170 -14.01 -19.35 -7.88
CA LYS A 170 -15.16 -19.26 -6.96
C LYS A 170 -16.08 -18.07 -7.29
N LEU A 171 -15.51 -16.95 -7.73
CA LEU A 171 -16.28 -15.78 -8.18
C LEU A 171 -17.06 -16.05 -9.47
N SER A 172 -16.39 -16.57 -10.50
CA SER A 172 -16.98 -16.88 -11.80
C SER A 172 -18.01 -18.01 -11.71
N GLY A 173 -17.78 -19.00 -10.85
CA GLY A 173 -18.70 -20.10 -10.60
C GLY A 173 -19.87 -19.76 -9.66
N GLY A 174 -20.00 -18.52 -9.18
CA GLY A 174 -21.11 -18.11 -8.30
C GLY A 174 -21.18 -18.87 -6.97
N SER A 175 -20.07 -19.48 -6.54
CA SER A 175 -20.04 -20.39 -5.38
C SER A 175 -20.01 -19.65 -4.04
N ILE A 176 -19.64 -18.36 -4.05
CA ILE A 176 -19.60 -17.50 -2.86
C ILE A 176 -21.01 -16.95 -2.60
N LYS A 177 -21.76 -17.60 -1.70
CA LYS A 177 -23.14 -17.21 -1.34
C LYS A 177 -23.20 -16.00 -0.41
N ASP A 178 -22.19 -15.81 0.43
CA ASP A 178 -22.12 -14.64 1.30
C ASP A 178 -21.72 -13.41 0.47
N GLY A 179 -22.65 -12.46 0.34
CA GLY A 179 -22.43 -11.23 -0.41
C GLY A 179 -21.30 -10.37 0.14
N ASN A 180 -21.04 -10.39 1.45
CA ASN A 180 -19.93 -9.66 2.06
C ASN A 180 -18.59 -10.31 1.70
N LEU A 181 -18.49 -11.64 1.86
CA LEU A 181 -17.30 -12.38 1.46
C LEU A 181 -17.03 -12.20 -0.03
N ARG A 182 -18.07 -12.24 -0.88
CA ARG A 182 -17.94 -12.00 -2.32
C ARG A 182 -17.34 -10.63 -2.61
N LYS A 183 -17.80 -9.56 -1.95
CA LYS A 183 -17.24 -8.21 -2.08
C LYS A 183 -15.79 -8.14 -1.61
N GLN A 184 -15.45 -8.74 -0.47
CA GLN A 184 -14.07 -8.80 0.01
C GLN A 184 -13.13 -9.52 -0.96
N VAL A 185 -13.58 -10.62 -1.57
CA VAL A 185 -12.81 -11.34 -2.59
C VAL A 185 -12.62 -10.48 -3.85
N ILE A 186 -13.66 -9.78 -4.32
CA ILE A 186 -13.55 -8.84 -5.43
C ILE A 186 -12.55 -7.74 -5.11
N ASN A 187 -12.66 -7.10 -3.94
CA ASN A 187 -11.78 -6.01 -3.52
C ASN A 187 -10.32 -6.46 -3.45
N ALA A 188 -10.04 -7.62 -2.85
CA ALA A 188 -8.68 -8.15 -2.74
C ALA A 188 -8.06 -8.49 -4.11
N LEU A 189 -8.85 -9.02 -5.05
CA LEU A 189 -8.38 -9.35 -6.40
C LEU A 189 -8.17 -8.11 -7.26
N THR A 190 -9.00 -7.07 -7.08
CA THR A 190 -8.93 -5.80 -7.80
C THR A 190 -7.80 -4.92 -7.29
N PHE A 191 -7.61 -4.84 -5.97
CA PHE A 191 -6.62 -3.97 -5.33
C PHE A 191 -5.60 -4.82 -4.56
N PRO A 192 -4.51 -5.28 -5.21
CA PRO A 192 -3.45 -5.98 -4.52
C PRO A 192 -2.79 -5.07 -3.47
N TYR A 193 -2.10 -5.65 -2.50
CA TYR A 193 -1.47 -4.95 -1.37
C TYR A 193 -0.62 -3.73 -1.81
N HIS A 194 0.14 -3.88 -2.88
CA HIS A 194 0.99 -2.82 -3.42
C HIS A 194 0.27 -1.75 -4.25
N ALA A 195 -1.05 -1.86 -4.43
CA ALA A 195 -1.90 -0.90 -5.13
C ALA A 195 -3.15 -0.56 -4.28
N SER A 196 -3.04 -0.76 -2.96
CA SER A 196 -4.14 -0.56 -2.02
C SER A 196 -3.81 0.64 -1.14
N LEU A 197 -4.64 1.68 -1.20
CA LEU A 197 -4.47 2.87 -0.37
C LEU A 197 -5.37 2.77 0.86
N ASP A 198 -4.78 2.91 2.05
CA ASP A 198 -5.44 2.71 3.34
C ASP A 198 -6.78 3.43 3.42
N ARG A 199 -6.84 4.69 3.00
CA ARG A 199 -8.08 5.46 3.14
C ARG A 199 -9.25 4.93 2.29
N ILE A 200 -8.95 4.35 1.13
CA ILE A 200 -9.93 3.71 0.25
C ILE A 200 -10.42 2.42 0.88
N VAL A 201 -9.49 1.60 1.39
CA VAL A 201 -9.79 0.35 2.10
C VAL A 201 -10.64 0.61 3.34
N ASN A 202 -10.25 1.61 4.14
CA ASN A 202 -10.95 1.98 5.37
C ASN A 202 -12.39 2.42 5.07
N LYS A 203 -12.61 3.20 4.01
CA LYS A 203 -13.96 3.60 3.60
C LYS A 203 -14.80 2.41 3.16
N ALA A 204 -14.24 1.52 2.34
CA ALA A 204 -14.94 0.30 1.91
C ALA A 204 -15.30 -0.58 3.10
N TYR A 205 -14.37 -0.75 4.04
CA TYR A 205 -14.58 -1.53 5.25
C TYR A 205 -15.66 -0.91 6.16
N LEU A 206 -15.63 0.40 6.40
CA LEU A 206 -16.68 1.09 7.17
C LEU A 206 -18.07 0.98 6.51
N ARG A 207 -18.12 0.92 5.17
CA ARG A 207 -19.35 0.69 4.40
C ARG A 207 -19.95 -0.69 4.59
N GLU A 208 -19.10 -1.68 4.78
CA GLU A 208 -19.49 -3.09 4.84
C GLU A 208 -19.53 -3.61 6.28
N TYR A 209 -19.14 -2.80 7.26
CA TYR A 209 -19.07 -3.19 8.66
C TYR A 209 -20.44 -3.58 9.20
N LYS A 210 -20.58 -4.85 9.60
CA LYS A 210 -21.79 -5.38 10.22
C LYS A 210 -21.70 -5.26 11.73
N GLU A 211 -22.62 -4.51 12.32
CA GLU A 211 -22.85 -4.52 13.77
C GLU A 211 -23.34 -5.92 14.18
N ASP A 212 -22.86 -6.44 15.31
CA ASP A 212 -23.23 -7.75 15.87
C ASP A 212 -23.02 -8.94 14.92
N ASP A 213 -21.92 -8.93 14.17
CA ASP A 213 -21.59 -9.98 13.18
C ASP A 213 -21.66 -11.40 13.78
N VAL A 214 -22.60 -12.19 13.28
CA VAL A 214 -22.87 -13.56 13.74
C VAL A 214 -21.93 -14.51 13.02
N LYS A 215 -21.01 -15.11 13.76
CA LYS A 215 -20.11 -16.14 13.24
C LYS A 215 -20.72 -17.52 13.43
N VAL A 216 -20.58 -18.36 12.41
CA VAL A 216 -21.05 -19.75 12.44
C VAL A 216 -19.85 -20.68 12.62
N ALA A 217 -19.81 -21.38 13.75
CA ALA A 217 -18.91 -22.52 13.95
C ALA A 217 -19.76 -23.78 14.18
N LYS A 218 -19.52 -24.54 15.26
CA LYS A 218 -20.44 -25.61 15.66
C LYS A 218 -21.83 -25.08 16.00
N THR A 219 -21.89 -23.89 16.60
CA THR A 219 -23.11 -23.11 16.82
C THR A 219 -22.83 -21.66 16.43
N SER A 220 -23.88 -20.88 16.18
CA SER A 220 -23.74 -19.44 15.98
C SER A 220 -23.26 -18.75 17.25
N TYR A 221 -22.36 -17.77 17.12
CA TYR A 221 -21.89 -16.93 18.22
C TYR A 221 -21.60 -15.51 17.74
N CYS A 222 -21.73 -14.53 18.64
CA CYS A 222 -21.33 -13.14 18.41
C CYS A 222 -20.20 -12.77 19.36
N CYS A 223 -19.31 -11.88 18.94
CA CYS A 223 -18.27 -11.34 19.82
C CYS A 223 -18.35 -9.80 19.84
N PRO A 224 -19.01 -9.22 20.86
CA PRO A 224 -19.15 -7.76 20.99
C PRO A 224 -17.80 -7.02 21.05
N ASN A 225 -16.75 -7.71 21.48
CA ASN A 225 -15.39 -7.15 21.50
C ASN A 225 -14.76 -7.04 20.10
N ILE A 226 -15.30 -7.71 19.08
CA ILE A 226 -14.81 -7.66 17.69
C ILE A 226 -15.69 -6.79 16.82
N SER A 227 -17.01 -6.95 16.96
CA SER A 227 -18.01 -6.20 16.22
C SER A 227 -18.99 -5.57 17.21
N ASN A 228 -18.93 -4.25 17.30
CA ASN A 228 -19.92 -3.43 17.99
C ASN A 228 -20.12 -2.10 17.26
N LYS A 229 -21.24 -1.44 17.57
CA LYS A 229 -21.64 -0.13 17.05
C LYS A 229 -20.67 1.00 17.42
N ASP A 230 -19.97 0.91 18.55
CA ASP A 230 -19.11 1.99 19.04
C ASP A 230 -17.85 2.11 18.17
N PHE A 231 -17.25 0.98 17.75
CA PHE A 231 -16.16 0.97 16.78
C PHE A 231 -16.57 1.53 15.42
N ARG A 232 -17.76 1.15 14.92
CA ARG A 232 -18.29 1.70 13.67
C ARG A 232 -18.47 3.22 13.77
N ASN A 233 -19.14 3.69 14.83
CA ASN A 233 -19.39 5.11 15.04
C ASN A 233 -18.08 5.90 15.16
N LEU A 234 -17.12 5.39 15.92
CA LEU A 234 -15.79 6.01 16.04
C LEU A 234 -15.09 6.10 14.68
N GLY A 235 -15.07 5.01 13.91
CA GLY A 235 -14.46 4.98 12.58
C GLY A 235 -15.12 5.95 11.59
N VAL A 236 -16.46 6.08 11.60
CA VAL A 236 -17.17 7.05 10.74
C VAL A 236 -16.92 8.49 11.17
N ILE A 237 -16.90 8.77 12.48
CA ILE A 237 -16.61 10.10 13.02
C ILE A 237 -15.18 10.52 12.66
N ASP A 238 -14.19 9.66 12.94
CA ASP A 238 -12.80 9.90 12.55
C ASP A 238 -12.68 10.10 11.04
N PHE A 239 -13.44 9.30 10.26
CA PHE A 239 -13.43 9.42 8.82
C PHE A 239 -13.84 10.83 8.36
N ASN A 240 -14.99 11.28 8.84
CA ASN A 240 -15.56 12.57 8.45
C ASN A 240 -14.75 13.77 9.00
N ILE A 241 -14.13 13.64 10.19
CA ILE A 241 -13.22 14.68 10.73
C ILE A 241 -12.01 14.85 9.80
N CYS A 242 -11.31 13.76 9.46
CA CYS A 242 -10.16 13.84 8.57
C CYS A 242 -10.56 14.41 7.19
N GLN A 243 -11.70 13.97 6.63
CA GLN A 243 -12.17 14.46 5.35
C GLN A 243 -12.46 15.97 5.37
N SER A 244 -13.13 16.47 6.41
CA SER A 244 -13.41 17.91 6.54
C SER A 244 -12.12 18.73 6.61
N LEU A 245 -11.08 18.21 7.28
CA LEU A 245 -9.78 18.84 7.34
C LEU A 245 -9.11 18.86 5.96
N HIS A 246 -9.10 17.73 5.25
CA HIS A 246 -8.53 17.63 3.89
C HIS A 246 -9.23 18.59 2.91
N GLN A 247 -10.54 18.76 3.01
CA GLN A 247 -11.28 19.73 2.19
C GLN A 247 -10.85 21.18 2.46
N GLU A 248 -10.52 21.52 3.72
CA GLU A 248 -10.02 22.85 4.06
C GLU A 248 -8.59 23.05 3.55
N GLU A 249 -7.74 22.04 3.66
CA GLU A 249 -6.38 22.03 3.08
C GLU A 249 -6.43 22.28 1.56
N ILE A 250 -7.34 21.62 0.83
CA ILE A 250 -7.52 21.85 -0.61
C ILE A 250 -7.93 23.29 -0.91
N LYS A 251 -8.83 23.89 -0.13
CA LYS A 251 -9.19 25.31 -0.30
C LYS A 251 -8.03 26.25 -0.03
N GLN A 252 -7.16 25.91 0.92
CA GLN A 252 -5.92 26.66 1.17
C GLN A 252 -4.97 26.54 -0.02
N LEU A 253 -4.80 25.35 -0.57
CA LEU A 253 -3.94 25.10 -1.74
C LEU A 253 -4.45 25.78 -3.01
N GLU A 254 -5.77 25.84 -3.23
CA GLU A 254 -6.35 26.62 -4.34
C GLU A 254 -6.21 28.15 -4.16
N ARG A 255 -6.06 28.65 -2.92
CA ARG A 255 -5.67 30.04 -2.67
C ARG A 255 -4.20 30.26 -2.99
N TRP A 256 -3.31 29.44 -2.42
CA TRP A 256 -1.87 29.45 -2.66
C TRP A 256 -1.54 29.43 -4.16
N LYS A 257 -2.19 28.55 -4.94
CA LYS A 257 -2.02 28.46 -6.39
C LYS A 257 -2.31 29.79 -7.13
N ARG A 258 -3.30 30.56 -6.67
CA ARG A 258 -3.65 31.88 -7.24
C ARG A 258 -2.70 32.98 -6.76
N GLU A 259 -2.24 32.92 -5.51
CA GLU A 259 -1.24 33.84 -4.96
C GLU A 259 0.06 33.80 -5.75
N PHE A 260 0.50 32.59 -6.14
CA PHE A 260 1.66 32.40 -7.02
C PHE A 260 1.37 32.60 -8.52
N ARG A 261 0.16 33.06 -8.90
CA ARG A 261 -0.23 33.32 -10.30
C ARG A 261 -0.12 32.11 -11.23
N LEU A 262 -0.15 30.89 -10.70
CA LEU A 262 -0.01 29.66 -11.51
C LEU A 262 -1.16 29.55 -12.53
N ASP A 263 -2.32 30.14 -12.27
CA ASP A 263 -3.45 30.23 -13.19
C ASP A 263 -3.14 30.99 -14.50
N ARG A 264 -2.08 31.82 -14.52
CA ARG A 264 -1.61 32.50 -15.74
C ARG A 264 -0.89 31.57 -16.72
N LEU A 265 -0.27 30.49 -16.25
CA LEU A 265 0.50 29.55 -17.07
C LEU A 265 -0.39 28.64 -17.92
N LYS A 266 -1.02 29.13 -18.99
CA LYS A 266 -2.08 28.39 -19.71
C LYS A 266 -1.68 27.02 -20.27
N PHE A 267 -0.38 26.77 -20.47
CA PHE A 267 0.15 25.49 -20.92
C PHE A 267 0.12 24.40 -19.83
N ALA A 268 0.15 24.78 -18.55
CA ALA A 268 0.38 23.84 -17.44
C ALA A 268 -0.92 23.31 -16.82
N ARG A 269 -0.91 22.01 -16.49
CA ARG A 269 -1.85 21.33 -15.60
C ARG A 269 -1.60 21.79 -14.16
N LYS A 270 -2.68 22.05 -13.42
CA LYS A 270 -2.63 22.46 -11.99
C LYS A 270 -3.67 21.70 -11.17
N GLU A 271 -3.59 20.38 -11.25
CA GLU A 271 -4.56 19.44 -10.68
C GLU A 271 -4.39 19.27 -9.16
N VAL A 272 -4.79 20.30 -8.40
CA VAL A 272 -4.71 20.30 -6.93
C VAL A 272 -5.45 19.11 -6.33
N VAL A 273 -6.63 18.76 -6.86
CA VAL A 273 -7.45 17.66 -6.33
C VAL A 273 -6.79 16.30 -6.53
N THR A 274 -6.19 16.06 -7.69
CA THR A 274 -5.45 14.82 -8.00
C THR A 274 -4.20 14.71 -7.15
N CYS A 275 -3.44 15.79 -7.00
CA CYS A 275 -2.29 15.84 -6.11
C CYS A 275 -2.71 15.60 -4.64
N ALA A 276 -3.82 16.19 -4.21
CA ALA A 276 -4.39 15.98 -2.88
C ALA A 276 -4.84 14.53 -2.68
N LEU A 277 -5.38 13.86 -3.70
CA LEU A 277 -5.73 12.44 -3.63
C LEU A 277 -4.49 11.59 -3.30
N SER A 278 -3.36 11.88 -3.96
CA SER A 278 -2.10 11.18 -3.73
C SER A 278 -1.53 11.38 -2.32
N ALA A 279 -1.87 12.44 -1.60
CA ALA A 279 -1.39 12.68 -0.24
C ALA A 279 -2.39 12.18 0.82
N THR A 280 -3.67 12.56 0.67
CA THR A 280 -4.73 12.34 1.67
C THR A 280 -5.13 10.88 1.81
N ALA A 281 -4.86 10.05 0.79
CA ALA A 281 -5.17 8.64 0.83
C ALA A 281 -4.27 7.81 1.77
N MET A 282 -3.09 8.34 2.12
CA MET A 282 -2.06 7.62 2.90
C MET A 282 -1.71 8.39 4.17
N LEU A 283 -1.44 9.68 4.03
CA LEU A 283 -1.14 10.57 5.16
C LEU A 283 -2.45 11.10 5.76
N PHE A 284 -3.47 10.28 6.00
CA PHE A 284 -4.81 10.79 6.33
C PHE A 284 -4.92 11.40 7.74
N THR A 285 -4.02 11.05 8.66
CA THR A 285 -4.07 11.49 10.07
C THR A 285 -3.95 13.02 10.21
N PRO A 286 -4.76 13.71 11.04
CA PRO A 286 -4.72 15.17 11.16
C PRO A 286 -3.34 15.76 11.50
N LYS A 287 -2.52 15.02 12.27
CA LYS A 287 -1.16 15.41 12.67
C LYS A 287 -0.18 15.58 11.50
N LEU A 288 -0.49 15.01 10.35
CA LEU A 288 0.35 15.05 9.15
C LEU A 288 -0.07 16.16 8.17
N SER A 289 -0.75 17.21 8.66
CA SER A 289 -1.24 18.32 7.82
C SER A 289 -0.09 19.03 7.08
N ASP A 290 0.98 19.39 7.78
CA ASP A 290 2.14 20.04 7.16
C ASP A 290 2.79 19.13 6.09
N ALA A 291 2.90 17.83 6.38
CA ALA A 291 3.41 16.83 5.44
C ALA A 291 2.54 16.74 4.17
N ARG A 292 1.21 16.70 4.32
CA ARG A 292 0.27 16.71 3.19
C ARG A 292 0.38 18.01 2.38
N ILE A 293 0.39 19.16 3.04
CA ILE A 293 0.48 20.45 2.37
C ILE A 293 1.78 20.56 1.56
N SER A 294 2.91 20.18 2.16
CA SER A 294 4.22 20.13 1.46
C SER A 294 4.18 19.20 0.26
N TRP A 295 3.70 17.96 0.43
CA TRP A 295 3.55 16.99 -0.65
C TRP A 295 2.72 17.54 -1.81
N ILE A 296 1.55 18.12 -1.51
CA ILE A 296 0.63 18.60 -2.55
C ILE A 296 1.20 19.81 -3.28
N LYS A 297 1.83 20.76 -2.56
CA LYS A 297 2.51 21.90 -3.20
C LYS A 297 3.57 21.42 -4.18
N HIS A 298 4.47 20.55 -3.73
CA HIS A 298 5.53 20.02 -4.60
C HIS A 298 5.00 19.18 -5.75
N ALA A 299 3.95 18.39 -5.56
CA ALA A 299 3.30 17.66 -6.64
C ALA A 299 2.72 18.61 -7.71
N VAL A 300 2.01 19.66 -7.28
CA VAL A 300 1.47 20.67 -8.21
C VAL A 300 2.59 21.39 -8.97
N ILE A 301 3.68 21.78 -8.29
CA ILE A 301 4.83 22.41 -8.95
C ILE A 301 5.48 21.44 -9.93
N THR A 302 5.57 20.15 -9.59
CA THR A 302 6.14 19.12 -10.46
C THR A 302 5.37 19.02 -11.78
N TYR A 303 4.03 19.02 -11.73
CA TYR A 303 3.21 19.09 -12.96
C TYR A 303 3.46 20.34 -13.79
N VAL A 304 3.58 21.50 -13.15
CA VAL A 304 3.83 22.76 -13.84
C VAL A 304 5.20 22.75 -14.51
N VAL A 305 6.22 22.21 -13.84
CA VAL A 305 7.58 22.09 -14.37
C VAL A 305 7.63 21.06 -15.50
N ASP A 306 6.98 19.90 -15.36
CA ASP A 306 6.85 18.89 -16.42
C ASP A 306 6.27 19.50 -17.70
N ASP A 307 5.10 20.14 -17.60
CA ASP A 307 4.47 20.79 -18.76
C ASP A 307 5.31 21.95 -19.32
N PHE A 308 6.06 22.65 -18.46
CA PHE A 308 6.99 23.68 -18.91
C PHE A 308 8.09 23.07 -19.80
N PHE A 309 8.75 21.98 -19.39
CA PHE A 309 9.83 21.37 -20.15
C PHE A 309 9.36 20.68 -21.44
N TYR A 310 8.20 20.02 -21.42
CA TYR A 310 7.77 19.18 -22.55
C TYR A 310 6.72 19.82 -23.47
N VAL A 311 6.10 20.94 -23.09
CA VAL A 311 5.02 21.57 -23.87
C VAL A 311 5.18 23.08 -24.01
N GLY A 312 5.46 23.77 -22.89
CA GLY A 312 5.14 25.17 -22.72
C GLY A 312 6.29 26.17 -22.84
N SER A 313 7.52 25.72 -23.11
CA SER A 313 8.70 26.60 -23.09
C SER A 313 9.66 26.40 -24.25
N SER A 314 10.45 27.44 -24.49
CA SER A 314 11.63 27.40 -25.36
C SER A 314 12.89 26.92 -24.62
N GLN A 315 13.90 26.47 -25.36
CA GLN A 315 15.20 26.09 -24.79
C GLN A 315 15.82 27.22 -23.96
N GLN A 316 15.73 28.47 -24.42
CA GLN A 316 16.24 29.63 -23.70
C GLN A 316 15.56 29.79 -22.33
N GLU A 317 14.25 29.55 -22.25
CA GLU A 317 13.50 29.62 -20.99
C GLU A 317 13.87 28.48 -20.04
N GLN A 318 14.08 27.27 -20.56
CA GLN A 318 14.53 26.11 -19.78
C GLN A 318 15.93 26.35 -19.19
N GLU A 319 16.87 26.80 -20.00
CA GLU A 319 18.23 27.13 -19.59
C GLU A 319 18.25 28.28 -18.56
N ASN A 320 17.40 29.30 -18.75
CA ASN A 320 17.27 30.40 -17.80
C ASN A 320 16.74 29.91 -16.45
N LEU A 321 15.71 29.06 -16.43
CA LEU A 321 15.18 28.50 -15.18
C LEU A 321 16.23 27.66 -14.43
N ILE A 322 16.96 26.79 -15.16
CA ILE A 322 18.05 25.98 -14.59
C ILE A 322 19.12 26.90 -13.98
N HIS A 323 19.53 27.93 -14.71
CA HIS A 323 20.56 28.87 -14.26
C HIS A 323 20.11 29.66 -13.02
N LEU A 324 18.85 30.12 -12.98
CA LEU A 324 18.30 30.84 -11.82
C LEU A 324 18.32 29.97 -10.55
N LEU A 325 17.95 28.70 -10.68
CA LEU A 325 17.95 27.78 -9.55
C LEU A 325 19.39 27.37 -9.13
N ASP A 326 20.34 27.30 -10.07
CA ASP A 326 21.77 27.03 -9.76
C ASP A 326 22.42 28.20 -9.01
N LYS A 327 22.10 29.45 -9.39
CA LYS A 327 22.59 30.66 -8.71
C LYS A 327 22.01 30.80 -7.31
N TRP A 328 20.74 30.44 -7.12
CA TRP A 328 19.96 30.45 -5.87
C TRP A 328 19.74 31.83 -5.21
N ASP A 329 20.78 32.68 -5.15
CA ASP A 329 20.73 34.03 -4.61
C ASP A 329 20.29 35.04 -5.69
N ILE A 330 19.23 35.77 -5.36
CA ILE A 330 18.50 36.69 -6.24
C ILE A 330 18.75 38.09 -5.73
N ASP A 331 19.25 38.95 -6.60
CA ASP A 331 19.42 40.38 -6.33
C ASP A 331 18.22 41.14 -6.93
N GLU A 332 18.00 42.40 -6.55
CA GLU A 332 16.94 43.27 -7.11
C GLU A 332 17.02 43.38 -8.65
N ASP A 333 18.19 43.12 -9.23
CA ASP A 333 18.48 43.18 -10.67
C ASP A 333 18.31 41.82 -11.39
N THR A 334 17.68 40.81 -10.78
CA THR A 334 17.54 39.49 -11.41
C THR A 334 16.58 39.55 -12.59
N GLU A 335 17.12 39.41 -13.81
CA GLU A 335 16.34 39.37 -15.05
C GLU A 335 15.78 37.96 -15.32
N TYR A 336 14.47 37.89 -15.57
CA TYR A 336 13.77 36.70 -16.06
C TYR A 336 13.55 36.83 -17.55
N CYS A 337 13.78 35.75 -18.31
CA CYS A 337 13.57 35.81 -19.76
C CYS A 337 12.08 35.77 -20.16
N SER A 338 11.18 35.37 -19.26
CA SER A 338 9.73 35.43 -19.46
C SER A 338 8.94 35.44 -18.14
N GLU A 339 7.66 35.86 -18.20
CA GLU A 339 6.74 35.80 -17.07
C GLU A 339 6.55 34.35 -16.58
N ALA A 340 6.62 33.36 -17.48
CA ALA A 340 6.50 31.96 -17.10
C ALA A 340 7.67 31.50 -16.23
N VAL A 341 8.91 31.87 -16.60
CA VAL A 341 10.10 31.56 -15.81
C VAL A 341 10.07 32.28 -14.46
N GLU A 342 9.68 33.56 -14.43
CA GLU A 342 9.49 34.31 -13.19
C GLU A 342 8.53 33.59 -12.23
N ILE A 343 7.35 33.22 -12.71
CA ILE A 343 6.32 32.56 -11.90
C ILE A 343 6.83 31.22 -11.34
N ILE A 344 7.41 30.37 -12.19
CA ILE A 344 7.88 29.03 -11.80
C ILE A 344 9.03 29.12 -10.79
N PHE A 345 9.98 30.01 -11.05
CA PHE A 345 11.13 30.19 -10.16
C PHE A 345 10.70 30.72 -8.79
N LEU A 346 9.83 31.74 -8.74
CA LEU A 346 9.37 32.31 -7.47
C LEU A 346 8.59 31.29 -6.64
N VAL A 347 7.69 30.50 -7.26
CA VAL A 347 6.95 29.47 -6.50
C VAL A 347 7.86 28.36 -5.99
N LEU A 348 8.85 27.93 -6.78
CA LEU A 348 9.84 26.95 -6.36
C LEU A 348 10.62 27.46 -5.16
N ARG A 349 11.21 28.64 -5.30
CA ARG A 349 12.01 29.30 -4.27
C ARG A 349 11.23 29.42 -2.96
N ASP A 350 10.06 30.07 -3.01
CA ASP A 350 9.30 30.37 -1.80
C ASP A 350 8.81 29.08 -1.12
N THR A 351 8.38 28.09 -1.90
CA THR A 351 7.95 26.78 -1.33
C THR A 351 9.12 26.02 -0.69
N ILE A 352 10.32 26.10 -1.26
CA ILE A 352 11.52 25.48 -0.68
C ILE A 352 11.95 26.23 0.60
N TYR A 353 11.82 27.56 0.66
CA TYR A 353 12.08 28.33 1.89
C TYR A 353 11.03 28.09 2.99
N GLU A 354 9.78 27.82 2.64
CA GLU A 354 8.72 27.52 3.60
C GLU A 354 9.01 26.25 4.42
N THR A 355 9.73 25.27 3.86
CA THR A 355 10.04 24.00 4.52
C THR A 355 11.43 24.01 5.18
N ALA A 356 11.53 24.68 6.34
CA ALA A 356 12.60 24.65 7.36
C ALA A 356 14.10 24.74 6.96
N ASP A 357 14.87 25.54 7.71
CA ASP A 357 16.30 25.92 7.58
C ASP A 357 17.32 24.84 7.14
N MET A 358 17.11 23.55 7.43
CA MET A 358 18.06 22.47 7.09
C MET A 358 17.68 21.65 5.87
N ALA A 359 16.40 21.63 5.46
CA ALA A 359 15.98 20.92 4.25
C ALA A 359 16.29 21.73 2.98
N LEU A 360 16.37 23.06 3.09
CA LEU A 360 16.69 24.01 2.02
C LEU A 360 17.78 23.55 1.05
N LYS A 361 18.98 23.22 1.56
CA LYS A 361 20.10 22.77 0.69
C LYS A 361 19.79 21.48 -0.05
N ARG A 362 19.09 20.53 0.60
CA ARG A 362 18.80 19.22 -0.01
C ARG A 362 17.64 19.31 -0.98
N GLN A 363 16.61 20.09 -0.66
CA GLN A 363 15.46 20.33 -1.53
C GLN A 363 15.86 21.12 -2.77
N GLY A 364 16.67 22.18 -2.62
CA GLY A 364 17.22 22.92 -3.75
C GLY A 364 18.04 22.00 -4.67
N ARG A 365 18.92 21.17 -4.10
CA ARG A 365 19.64 20.13 -4.87
C ARG A 365 18.70 19.16 -5.57
N CYS A 366 17.66 18.69 -4.89
CA CYS A 366 16.69 17.77 -5.49
C CYS A 366 15.98 18.37 -6.70
N TRP A 367 15.52 19.62 -6.61
CA TRP A 367 14.93 20.30 -7.75
C TRP A 367 15.95 20.53 -8.87
N MET A 368 17.20 20.88 -8.53
CA MET A 368 18.27 21.00 -9.52
C MET A 368 18.53 19.69 -10.28
N ASP A 369 18.55 18.55 -9.57
CA ASP A 369 18.76 17.24 -10.18
C ASP A 369 17.62 16.89 -11.16
N VAL A 370 16.36 17.19 -10.78
CA VAL A 370 15.20 17.02 -11.68
C VAL A 370 15.26 17.93 -12.90
N LEU A 371 15.53 19.23 -12.73
CA LEU A 371 15.59 20.16 -13.86
C LEU A 371 16.71 19.79 -14.85
N LYS A 372 17.87 19.34 -14.34
CA LYS A 372 18.99 18.89 -15.19
C LYS A 372 18.64 17.61 -15.96
N THR A 373 17.98 16.65 -15.31
CA THR A 373 17.58 15.38 -15.95
C THR A 373 16.44 15.57 -16.95
N MET A 374 15.47 16.45 -16.68
CA MET A 374 14.45 16.87 -17.67
C MET A 374 15.07 17.63 -18.84
N GLY A 375 16.02 18.53 -18.58
CA GLY A 375 16.77 19.24 -19.61
C GLY A 375 17.53 18.29 -20.55
N LYS A 376 18.12 17.22 -19.99
CA LYS A 376 18.78 16.16 -20.76
C LYS A 376 17.81 15.36 -21.63
N GLU A 377 16.60 15.05 -21.14
CA GLU A 377 15.58 14.40 -21.99
C GLU A 377 15.10 15.31 -23.12
N ALA A 378 14.93 16.62 -22.83
CA ALA A 378 14.60 17.60 -23.84
C ALA A 378 15.70 17.71 -24.92
N GLU A 379 16.98 17.67 -24.52
CA GLU A 379 18.12 17.59 -25.44
C GLU A 379 18.07 16.33 -26.30
N TRP A 380 17.89 15.15 -25.70
CA TRP A 380 17.76 13.90 -26.43
C TRP A 380 16.63 13.94 -27.47
N GLY A 381 15.47 14.48 -27.09
CA GLY A 381 14.33 14.65 -27.99
C GLY A 381 14.61 15.61 -29.15
N ARG A 382 15.23 16.77 -28.89
CA ARG A 382 15.56 17.77 -29.92
C ARG A 382 16.60 17.24 -30.91
N ASP A 383 17.67 16.66 -30.38
CA ASP A 383 18.84 16.23 -31.16
C ASP A 383 18.66 14.82 -31.75
N LYS A 384 17.52 14.18 -31.46
CA LYS A 384 17.17 12.81 -31.86
C LYS A 384 18.22 11.79 -31.42
N VAL A 385 18.81 12.04 -30.26
CA VAL A 385 19.73 11.09 -29.62
C VAL A 385 18.89 9.98 -28.99
N VAL A 386 19.19 8.75 -29.35
CA VAL A 386 18.53 7.57 -28.77
C VAL A 386 19.49 6.99 -27.72
N PRO A 387 19.22 7.16 -26.41
CA PRO A 387 20.05 6.59 -25.36
C PRO A 387 19.90 5.07 -25.31
N THR A 388 20.85 4.39 -24.66
CA THR A 388 20.64 3.01 -24.23
C THR A 388 19.58 2.94 -23.13
N MET A 389 18.99 1.75 -22.92
CA MET A 389 18.03 1.54 -21.82
C MET A 389 18.63 1.90 -20.46
N ASP A 390 19.90 1.59 -20.22
CA ASP A 390 20.59 1.90 -18.96
C ASP A 390 20.79 3.41 -18.78
N GLU A 391 21.24 4.12 -19.82
CA GLU A 391 21.39 5.58 -19.79
C GLU A 391 20.05 6.29 -19.59
N TYR A 392 19.00 5.79 -20.26
CA TYR A 392 17.65 6.27 -20.11
C TYR A 392 17.15 6.09 -18.69
N MET A 393 17.29 4.91 -18.10
CA MET A 393 16.82 4.64 -16.74
C MET A 393 17.62 5.38 -15.67
N GLU A 394 18.93 5.56 -15.84
CA GLU A 394 19.75 6.32 -14.90
C GLU A 394 19.38 7.81 -14.87
N ASN A 395 18.83 8.35 -15.98
CA ASN A 395 18.23 9.68 -16.00
C ASN A 395 16.76 9.66 -15.54
N GLY A 396 16.04 8.63 -15.96
CA GLY A 396 14.58 8.50 -15.90
C GLY A 396 14.00 8.45 -14.50
N PHE A 397 14.72 7.88 -13.54
CA PHE A 397 14.24 7.80 -12.15
C PHE A 397 14.22 9.19 -11.48
N ASP A 398 15.12 10.09 -11.86
CA ASP A 398 15.12 11.48 -11.36
C ASP A 398 14.19 12.37 -12.19
N SER A 399 14.17 12.24 -13.52
CA SER A 399 13.29 13.04 -14.39
C SER A 399 11.80 12.76 -14.15
N PHE A 400 11.44 11.58 -13.64
CA PHE A 400 10.08 11.27 -13.20
C PHE A 400 9.63 12.10 -11.97
N ALA A 401 10.55 12.84 -11.35
CA ALA A 401 10.28 13.94 -10.42
C ALA A 401 9.52 13.58 -9.13
N LEU A 402 9.69 12.35 -8.62
CA LEU A 402 9.19 11.99 -7.29
C LEU A 402 10.02 12.57 -6.15
N GLY A 403 11.29 12.86 -6.40
CA GLY A 403 12.22 13.40 -5.41
C GLY A 403 11.69 14.68 -4.75
N PRO A 404 11.30 15.70 -5.52
CA PRO A 404 10.71 16.92 -4.99
C PRO A 404 9.43 16.73 -4.18
N ILE A 405 8.71 15.62 -4.35
CA ILE A 405 7.45 15.36 -3.64
C ILE A 405 7.72 14.63 -2.32
N VAL A 406 8.46 13.53 -2.40
CA VAL A 406 8.67 12.62 -1.26
C VAL A 406 9.72 13.17 -0.31
N LEU A 407 10.88 13.61 -0.82
CA LEU A 407 12.04 13.90 0.03
C LEU A 407 11.83 15.10 0.98
N PRO A 408 11.18 16.22 0.57
CA PRO A 408 10.82 17.29 1.51
C PRO A 408 9.87 16.80 2.60
N THR A 409 8.90 15.97 2.22
CA THR A 409 7.86 15.45 3.11
C THR A 409 8.45 14.54 4.21
N LEU A 410 9.59 13.87 3.95
CA LEU A 410 10.26 13.04 4.96
C LEU A 410 10.66 13.80 6.24
N TYR A 411 10.92 15.11 6.14
CA TYR A 411 11.23 15.96 7.29
C TYR A 411 10.00 16.28 8.17
N LEU A 412 8.80 15.88 7.74
CA LEU A 412 7.51 16.23 8.36
C LEU A 412 6.73 15.03 8.91
N VAL A 413 7.15 13.78 8.63
CA VAL A 413 6.41 12.55 8.99
C VAL A 413 7.03 11.75 10.14
N GLY A 414 8.27 12.06 10.55
CA GLY A 414 9.02 11.26 11.51
C GLY A 414 10.07 12.05 12.30
N PRO A 415 10.99 11.34 12.98
CA PRO A 415 12.14 11.97 13.62
C PRO A 415 12.97 12.76 12.62
N LYS A 416 13.64 13.81 13.11
CA LYS A 416 14.52 14.64 12.29
C LYS A 416 15.62 13.78 11.66
N LEU A 417 15.74 13.85 10.33
CA LEU A 417 16.79 13.18 9.58
C LEU A 417 18.14 13.91 9.75
N SER A 418 19.20 13.16 9.99
CA SER A 418 20.58 13.68 9.96
C SER A 418 21.12 13.69 8.53
N GLU A 419 22.14 14.52 8.27
CA GLU A 419 22.82 14.54 6.97
C GLU A 419 23.42 13.18 6.61
N GLU A 420 23.92 12.43 7.60
CA GLU A 420 24.45 11.08 7.43
C GLU A 420 23.39 10.09 6.92
N ILE A 421 22.17 10.16 7.47
CA ILE A 421 21.05 9.31 7.03
C ILE A 421 20.68 9.66 5.58
N VAL A 422 20.56 10.95 5.28
CA VAL A 422 20.18 11.43 3.93
C VAL A 422 21.25 11.13 2.87
N ALA A 423 22.51 11.06 3.28
CA ALA A 423 23.64 10.67 2.44
C ALA A 423 23.86 9.14 2.40
N SER A 424 23.09 8.36 3.16
CA SER A 424 23.29 6.91 3.26
C SER A 424 22.89 6.18 1.96
N PRO A 425 23.54 5.05 1.65
CA PRO A 425 23.14 4.19 0.54
C PRO A 425 21.71 3.64 0.69
N GLU A 426 21.25 3.44 1.93
CA GLU A 426 19.89 2.96 2.22
C GLU A 426 18.84 3.99 1.76
N TYR A 427 19.01 5.25 2.14
CA TYR A 427 18.10 6.34 1.74
C TYR A 427 18.04 6.48 0.21
N HIS A 428 19.21 6.48 -0.45
CA HIS A 428 19.27 6.56 -1.91
C HIS A 428 18.66 5.33 -2.58
N GLY A 429 18.88 4.13 -2.02
CA GLY A 429 18.30 2.88 -2.52
C GLY A 429 16.77 2.87 -2.46
N LEU A 430 16.18 3.33 -1.35
CA LEU A 430 14.72 3.47 -1.20
C LEU A 430 14.15 4.40 -2.28
N TYR A 431 14.77 5.58 -2.45
CA TYR A 431 14.36 6.55 -3.46
C TYR A 431 14.48 5.99 -4.89
N LYS A 432 15.64 5.42 -5.24
CA LYS A 432 15.90 4.88 -6.58
C LYS A 432 14.93 3.75 -6.93
N LEU A 433 14.67 2.82 -6.00
CA LEU A 433 13.74 1.72 -6.24
C LEU A 433 12.31 2.22 -6.48
N MET A 434 11.80 3.10 -5.60
CA MET A 434 10.48 3.72 -5.73
C MET A 434 10.35 4.49 -7.07
N SER A 435 11.32 5.34 -7.40
CA SER A 435 11.30 6.13 -8.63
C SER A 435 11.43 5.27 -9.88
N THR A 436 12.24 4.21 -9.85
CA THR A 436 12.36 3.26 -10.97
C THR A 436 11.02 2.54 -11.22
N CYS A 437 10.34 2.09 -10.16
CA CYS A 437 9.00 1.52 -10.28
C CYS A 437 8.03 2.53 -10.89
N GLY A 438 8.02 3.77 -10.39
CA GLY A 438 7.17 4.83 -10.91
C GLY A 438 7.38 5.12 -12.40
N ARG A 439 8.65 5.28 -12.81
CA ARG A 439 9.02 5.55 -14.20
C ARG A 439 8.55 4.44 -15.14
N LEU A 440 8.83 3.18 -14.81
CA LEU A 440 8.45 2.05 -15.67
C LEU A 440 6.92 1.84 -15.70
N LEU A 441 6.21 2.06 -14.59
CA LEU A 441 4.75 2.01 -14.55
C LEU A 441 4.13 3.08 -15.45
N ASN A 442 4.68 4.30 -15.42
CA ASN A 442 4.29 5.37 -16.33
C ASN A 442 4.54 4.98 -17.78
N ASP A 443 5.78 4.60 -18.10
CA ASP A 443 6.20 4.33 -19.47
C ASP A 443 5.33 3.23 -20.13
N ILE A 444 5.01 2.15 -19.40
CA ILE A 444 4.13 1.06 -19.89
C ILE A 444 2.73 1.57 -20.24
N GLN A 445 2.21 2.57 -19.54
CA GLN A 445 0.86 3.10 -19.79
C GLN A 445 0.83 4.22 -20.83
N THR A 446 1.97 4.87 -21.09
CA THR A 446 2.03 6.07 -21.93
C THR A 446 2.76 5.88 -23.25
N TYR A 447 3.44 4.73 -23.45
CA TYR A 447 4.31 4.51 -24.62
C TYR A 447 3.62 4.74 -25.97
N GLU A 448 2.37 4.32 -26.15
CA GLU A 448 1.67 4.50 -27.43
C GLU A 448 1.43 5.98 -27.77
N ARG A 449 1.10 6.78 -26.74
CA ARG A 449 0.90 8.23 -26.88
C ARG A 449 2.24 8.89 -27.17
N GLU A 450 3.25 8.57 -26.37
CA GLU A 450 4.57 9.17 -26.44
C GLU A 450 5.30 8.82 -27.75
N ALA A 451 5.13 7.61 -28.26
CA ALA A 451 5.65 7.21 -29.57
C ALA A 451 5.08 8.07 -30.70
N LYS A 452 3.79 8.43 -30.64
CA LYS A 452 3.14 9.33 -31.62
C LYS A 452 3.66 10.78 -31.51
N GLU A 453 4.07 11.18 -30.31
CA GLU A 453 4.69 12.47 -30.02
C GLU A 453 6.19 12.50 -30.34
N GLY A 454 6.79 11.34 -30.67
CA GLY A 454 8.23 11.19 -30.89
C GLY A 454 9.08 11.28 -29.61
N LYS A 455 8.47 11.04 -28.44
CA LYS A 455 9.14 11.03 -27.13
C LYS A 455 9.79 9.68 -26.86
N LEU A 456 10.88 9.71 -26.09
CA LEU A 456 11.58 8.51 -25.62
C LEU A 456 10.78 7.82 -24.51
N ASN A 457 10.72 6.49 -24.56
CA ASN A 457 9.99 5.67 -23.61
C ASN A 457 10.72 4.33 -23.38
N ALA A 458 10.65 3.75 -22.18
CA ALA A 458 11.27 2.48 -21.84
C ALA A 458 10.88 1.32 -22.79
N VAL A 459 9.60 1.22 -23.21
CA VAL A 459 9.12 0.09 -24.03
C VAL A 459 9.86 0.00 -25.38
N PRO A 460 9.85 1.03 -26.25
CA PRO A 460 10.58 0.96 -27.51
C PRO A 460 12.12 0.88 -27.32
N LEU A 461 12.67 1.51 -26.28
CA LEU A 461 14.11 1.41 -25.98
C LEU A 461 14.52 0.00 -25.59
N HIS A 462 13.68 -0.70 -24.82
CA HIS A 462 13.91 -2.06 -24.39
C HIS A 462 13.83 -3.06 -25.57
N ILE A 463 12.89 -2.86 -26.51
CA ILE A 463 12.85 -3.61 -27.77
C ILE A 463 14.13 -3.40 -28.58
N THR A 464 14.60 -2.14 -28.67
CA THR A 464 15.83 -1.79 -29.38
C THR A 464 17.06 -2.43 -28.74
N HIS A 465 17.11 -2.47 -27.41
CA HIS A 465 18.16 -3.14 -26.64
C HIS A 465 18.26 -4.64 -26.97
N HIS A 466 17.13 -5.29 -27.22
CA HIS A 466 17.04 -6.69 -27.67
C HIS A 466 17.25 -6.86 -29.19
N GLY A 467 17.83 -5.87 -29.86
CA GLY A 467 18.06 -5.90 -31.31
C GLY A 467 16.79 -5.87 -32.16
N GLY A 468 15.65 -5.46 -31.58
CA GLY A 468 14.36 -5.44 -32.27
C GLY A 468 13.69 -6.80 -32.44
N ILE A 469 14.12 -7.81 -31.66
CA ILE A 469 13.67 -9.21 -31.80
C ILE A 469 12.37 -9.47 -31.03
N ILE A 470 12.19 -8.83 -29.88
CA ILE A 470 11.03 -9.04 -28.99
C ILE A 470 9.85 -8.16 -29.39
N THR A 471 8.63 -8.62 -29.08
CA THR A 471 7.42 -7.84 -29.32
C THR A 471 7.20 -6.77 -28.25
N GLU A 472 6.28 -5.83 -28.49
CA GLU A 472 5.83 -4.89 -27.46
C GLU A 472 5.26 -5.61 -26.23
N GLU A 473 4.49 -6.70 -26.44
CA GLU A 473 3.93 -7.50 -25.36
C GLU A 473 5.02 -8.18 -24.51
N ASP A 474 6.05 -8.75 -25.16
CA ASP A 474 7.21 -9.33 -24.48
C ASP A 474 7.96 -8.27 -23.67
N SER A 475 8.19 -7.09 -24.28
CA SER A 475 8.84 -5.97 -23.60
C SER A 475 8.05 -5.51 -22.37
N ILE A 476 6.73 -5.34 -22.49
CA ILE A 476 5.88 -4.95 -21.35
C ILE A 476 5.91 -6.02 -20.27
N LYS A 477 5.90 -7.30 -20.64
CA LYS A 477 5.97 -8.41 -19.68
C LYS A 477 7.29 -8.38 -18.91
N GLU A 478 8.43 -8.27 -19.59
CA GLU A 478 9.76 -8.22 -18.94
C GLU A 478 9.92 -6.97 -18.06
N LEU A 479 9.44 -5.80 -18.50
CA LEU A 479 9.44 -4.59 -17.67
C LEU A 479 8.54 -4.74 -16.42
N ARG A 480 7.41 -5.46 -16.50
CA ARG A 480 6.58 -5.78 -15.33
C ARG A 480 7.28 -6.72 -14.35
N GLU A 481 8.10 -7.65 -14.83
CA GLU A 481 8.93 -8.50 -13.98
C GLU A 481 9.99 -7.66 -13.24
N ILE A 482 10.65 -6.72 -13.94
CA ILE A 482 11.59 -5.76 -13.34
C ILE A 482 10.91 -4.90 -12.26
N ILE A 483 9.71 -4.36 -12.55
CA ILE A 483 8.91 -3.63 -11.55
C ILE A 483 8.60 -4.52 -10.34
N GLY A 484 8.22 -5.77 -10.57
CA GLY A 484 7.93 -6.75 -9.53
C GLY A 484 9.11 -6.98 -8.59
N GLU A 485 10.30 -7.18 -9.15
CA GLU A 485 11.54 -7.39 -8.39
C GLU A 485 11.98 -6.14 -7.62
N ASN A 486 11.91 -4.96 -8.24
CA ASN A 486 12.24 -3.71 -7.56
C ASN A 486 11.28 -3.41 -6.41
N ARG A 487 9.98 -3.67 -6.60
CA ARG A 487 8.97 -3.55 -5.55
C ARG A 487 9.23 -4.50 -4.38
N LYS A 488 9.59 -5.76 -4.63
CA LYS A 488 9.94 -6.73 -3.56
C LYS A 488 11.15 -6.24 -2.76
N LYS A 489 12.19 -5.75 -3.46
CA LYS A 489 13.38 -5.16 -2.81
C LYS A 489 13.02 -3.93 -1.98
N LEU A 490 12.17 -3.04 -2.51
CA LEU A 490 11.69 -1.86 -1.79
C LEU A 490 10.96 -2.27 -0.51
N LEU A 491 9.97 -3.16 -0.62
CA LEU A 491 9.20 -3.65 0.53
C LEU A 491 10.10 -4.33 1.56
N ARG A 492 11.05 -5.15 1.12
CA ARG A 492 12.05 -5.76 2.00
C ARG A 492 12.80 -4.70 2.78
N MET A 493 13.35 -3.69 2.10
CA MET A 493 14.06 -2.59 2.75
C MET A 493 13.15 -1.91 3.78
N ILE A 494 11.89 -1.59 3.45
CA ILE A 494 10.95 -0.96 4.38
C ILE A 494 10.69 -1.80 5.65
N LEU A 495 10.50 -3.12 5.47
CA LEU A 495 10.17 -4.04 6.55
C LEU A 495 11.38 -4.41 7.43
N GLU A 496 12.57 -4.48 6.85
CA GLU A 496 13.83 -4.68 7.57
C GLU A 496 14.20 -3.40 8.33
N THR A 497 13.90 -3.38 9.64
CA THR A 497 14.23 -2.26 10.54
C THR A 497 15.43 -2.54 11.44
N ARG A 498 15.87 -3.80 11.53
CA ARG A 498 17.10 -4.17 12.23
C ARG A 498 18.28 -3.54 11.48
N ASP A 499 19.08 -2.75 12.19
CA ASP A 499 20.26 -2.05 11.66
C ASP A 499 20.00 -0.97 10.60
N SER A 500 18.75 -0.54 10.43
CA SER A 500 18.39 0.56 9.52
C SER A 500 18.73 1.93 10.12
N GLY A 501 19.37 2.79 9.32
CA GLY A 501 19.62 4.18 9.70
C GLY A 501 18.42 5.09 9.42
N VAL A 502 17.54 4.71 8.49
CA VAL A 502 16.36 5.47 8.10
C VAL A 502 15.19 5.16 9.05
N PRO A 503 14.56 6.15 9.71
CA PRO A 503 13.41 5.90 10.58
C PRO A 503 12.25 5.24 9.84
N ARG A 504 11.54 4.31 10.50
CA ARG A 504 10.45 3.53 9.87
C ARG A 504 9.37 4.41 9.23
N ALA A 505 8.92 5.45 9.92
CA ALA A 505 7.94 6.40 9.38
C ALA A 505 8.38 7.08 8.07
N CYS A 506 9.68 7.28 7.88
CA CYS A 506 10.25 7.80 6.63
C CYS A 506 10.28 6.72 5.54
N LYS A 507 10.57 5.46 5.90
CA LYS A 507 10.54 4.31 4.97
C LYS A 507 9.13 4.06 4.44
N ASP A 508 8.13 4.13 5.32
CA ASP A 508 6.72 3.97 4.97
C ASP A 508 6.30 5.00 3.90
N LEU A 509 6.82 6.23 3.94
CA LEU A 509 6.50 7.24 2.92
C LEU A 509 6.97 6.86 1.49
N PHE A 510 8.07 6.11 1.35
CA PHE A 510 8.48 5.57 0.05
C PHE A 510 7.56 4.44 -0.42
N TRP A 511 7.06 3.63 0.52
CA TRP A 511 6.07 2.60 0.23
C TRP A 511 4.75 3.21 -0.24
N ASP A 512 4.28 4.21 0.51
CA ASP A 512 3.09 4.99 0.25
C ASP A 512 3.12 5.52 -1.20
N MET A 513 4.17 6.25 -1.58
CA MET A 513 4.31 6.72 -2.97
C MET A 513 4.28 5.57 -3.98
N SER A 514 4.95 4.44 -3.70
CA SER A 514 4.91 3.25 -4.56
C SER A 514 3.47 2.73 -4.73
N GLN A 515 2.65 2.74 -3.68
CA GLN A 515 1.25 2.32 -3.76
C GLN A 515 0.39 3.26 -4.60
N VAL A 516 0.61 4.58 -4.48
CA VAL A 516 -0.06 5.58 -5.34
C VAL A 516 0.24 5.30 -6.80
N LEU A 517 1.52 5.10 -7.14
CA LEU A 517 1.96 4.88 -8.52
C LEU A 517 1.32 3.62 -9.11
N HIS A 518 1.33 2.51 -8.35
CA HIS A 518 0.70 1.28 -8.79
C HIS A 518 -0.81 1.39 -8.97
N LEU A 519 -1.49 2.16 -8.12
CA LEU A 519 -2.92 2.40 -8.29
C LEU A 519 -3.20 3.30 -9.49
N PHE A 520 -2.46 4.40 -9.64
CA PHE A 520 -2.70 5.38 -10.69
C PHE A 520 -2.37 4.82 -12.07
N TYR A 521 -1.39 3.91 -12.17
CA TYR A 521 -1.01 3.24 -13.41
C TYR A 521 -1.59 1.82 -13.57
N SER A 522 -2.62 1.46 -12.79
CA SER A 522 -3.19 0.10 -12.84
C SER A 522 -3.98 -0.16 -14.12
N ASN A 523 -4.70 0.84 -14.64
CA ASN A 523 -5.64 0.73 -15.77
C ASN A 523 -5.49 1.87 -16.79
N GLY A 524 -4.33 2.53 -16.84
CA GLY A 524 -4.05 3.66 -17.74
C GLY A 524 -3.23 4.76 -17.07
N ASP A 525 -3.15 5.95 -17.67
CA ASP A 525 -2.47 7.11 -17.10
C ASP A 525 -3.39 7.88 -16.12
N GLY A 526 -3.51 7.38 -14.90
CA GLY A 526 -4.37 7.97 -13.86
C GLY A 526 -3.92 9.35 -13.36
N PHE A 527 -2.65 9.72 -13.55
CA PHE A 527 -2.16 11.07 -13.23
C PHE A 527 -2.65 12.10 -14.27
N SER A 528 -2.76 11.73 -15.54
CA SER A 528 -3.29 12.62 -16.59
C SER A 528 -4.80 12.55 -16.78
N SER A 529 -5.46 11.50 -16.26
CA SER A 529 -6.90 11.30 -16.36
C SER A 529 -7.47 10.72 -15.06
N PRO A 530 -7.72 11.58 -14.05
CA PRO A 530 -8.20 11.14 -12.75
C PRO A 530 -9.56 10.44 -12.92
N THR A 531 -9.60 9.15 -12.61
CA THR A 531 -10.79 8.28 -12.71
C THR A 531 -11.63 8.36 -11.44
N GLU A 532 -12.66 7.49 -11.33
CA GLU A 532 -13.60 7.32 -10.20
C GLU A 532 -13.00 7.34 -8.77
N LEU A 533 -11.67 7.19 -8.65
CA LEU A 533 -10.88 7.27 -7.41
C LEU A 533 -11.06 8.59 -6.64
N VAL A 534 -11.21 9.72 -7.34
CA VAL A 534 -11.43 11.04 -6.69
C VAL A 534 -12.75 11.03 -5.91
N THR A 535 -13.82 10.50 -6.52
CA THR A 535 -15.13 10.37 -5.88
C THR A 535 -15.08 9.43 -4.68
N ALA A 536 -14.27 8.37 -4.75
CA ALA A 536 -14.12 7.39 -3.68
C ALA A 536 -13.58 8.00 -2.38
N ILE A 537 -12.66 8.98 -2.41
CA ILE A 537 -12.07 9.54 -1.19
C ILE A 537 -12.85 10.77 -0.67
N TYR A 538 -13.35 11.63 -1.55
CA TYR A 538 -13.93 12.92 -1.14
C TYR A 538 -15.43 12.93 -0.83
N MET A 539 -16.16 11.84 -1.08
CA MET A 539 -17.55 11.71 -0.62
C MET A 539 -17.63 11.36 0.88
N PRO A 540 -18.45 12.05 1.69
CA PRO A 540 -18.65 11.72 3.10
C PRO A 540 -19.29 10.34 3.26
N ILE A 541 -19.12 9.76 4.45
CA ILE A 541 -19.88 8.58 4.86
C ILE A 541 -21.11 9.09 5.63
N ASP A 542 -22.29 9.03 5.02
CA ASP A 542 -23.54 9.38 5.71
C ASP A 542 -23.89 8.29 6.73
N CYS A 543 -24.07 8.70 7.99
CA CYS A 543 -24.48 7.81 9.08
C CYS A 543 -25.90 7.25 8.89
N ASN A 544 -26.75 7.93 8.12
CA ASN A 544 -28.17 7.58 7.93
C ASN A 544 -28.44 6.72 6.69
N GLU A 545 -27.69 6.89 5.61
CA GLU A 545 -27.85 6.10 4.37
C GLU A 545 -27.41 4.63 4.53
N MET A 546 -26.63 4.30 5.56
CA MET A 546 -26.11 2.95 5.80
C MET A 546 -27.07 2.05 6.60
N LYS A 547 -28.31 2.50 6.83
CA LYS A 547 -29.35 1.73 7.52
C LYS A 547 -30.28 0.95 6.58
N ILE A 548 -29.98 0.88 5.29
CA ILE A 548 -30.86 0.25 4.30
C ILE A 548 -30.06 -0.70 3.42
N GLU A 549 -30.09 -1.99 3.77
CA GLU A 549 -30.57 -3.11 2.94
C GLU A 549 -30.70 -4.38 3.79
#